data_AF-A0A5M5BU25-F1
#
_entry.id   AF-A0A5M5BU25-F1
#
_cell.length_a   1.000
_cell.length_b   1.000
_cell.length_c   1.000
_cell.angle_alpha   90.00
_cell.angle_beta   90.00
_cell.angle_gamma   90.00
#
_symmetry.space_group_name_H-M   'P 1'
#
loop_
_entity.id
_entity.type
_entity.pdbx_description
1 polymer ?
#
loop_
_entity_poly.entity_id
_entity_poly.type
_entity_poly.pdbx_seq_one_letter_code
_entity_poly.pdbx_strand_id
1 'polypeptide(L)'
;MVRIIIALLFCFPAVAFAQTYQQLSERAIECIEKDSLPKAEELLLQALKLEPKNAKNALLFSNLGLVQRRLGEFDKALESYSFALNFAPLA
;
A
#
# COMPACT_ATOMS: atom_id res chain seq x y z
N MET A 1 -35.02 -23.28 28.62
CA MET A 1 -33.85 -23.67 27.80
C MET A 1 -33.98 -23.31 26.30
N VAL A 2 -34.84 -22.34 25.90
CA VAL A 2 -34.98 -21.95 24.47
C VAL A 2 -34.53 -20.49 24.19
N ARG A 3 -34.40 -19.64 25.22
CA ARG A 3 -33.98 -18.23 25.05
C ARG A 3 -32.47 -18.01 24.92
N ILE A 4 -31.65 -18.99 25.28
CA ILE A 4 -30.17 -18.87 25.24
C ILE A 4 -29.61 -19.19 23.84
N ILE A 5 -30.38 -19.90 23.01
CA ILE A 5 -29.92 -20.38 21.69
C ILE A 5 -29.96 -19.27 20.61
N ILE A 6 -30.78 -18.24 20.79
CA ILE A 6 -30.99 -17.20 19.76
C ILE A 6 -29.92 -16.10 19.81
N ALA A 7 -29.21 -15.93 20.94
CA ALA A 7 -28.17 -14.91 21.08
C ALA A 7 -26.83 -15.27 20.41
N LEU A 8 -26.65 -16.51 19.95
CA LEU A 8 -25.40 -16.99 19.35
C LEU A 8 -25.33 -16.80 17.82
N LEU A 9 -26.40 -16.30 17.19
CA LEU A 9 -26.49 -16.16 15.72
C LEU A 9 -26.05 -14.78 15.19
N PHE A 10 -25.55 -13.89 16.04
CA PHE A 10 -25.06 -12.55 15.65
C PHE A 10 -23.54 -12.39 15.75
N CYS A 11 -22.79 -13.48 15.79
CA CYS A 11 -21.35 -13.45 15.53
C CYS A 11 -21.15 -13.64 14.03
N PHE A 12 -21.50 -12.63 13.23
CA PHE A 12 -20.91 -12.48 11.90
C PHE A 12 -19.41 -12.27 12.17
N PRO A 13 -18.50 -13.20 11.82
CA PRO A 13 -17.11 -12.80 11.77
C PRO A 13 -17.08 -11.72 10.70
N ALA A 14 -16.76 -10.48 11.10
CA ALA A 14 -16.36 -9.47 10.15
C ALA A 14 -15.16 -10.09 9.42
N VAL A 15 -15.41 -10.66 8.24
CA VAL A 15 -14.36 -11.20 7.39
C VAL A 15 -13.52 -9.99 7.04
N ALA A 16 -12.43 -9.80 7.79
CA ALA A 16 -11.43 -8.81 7.49
C ALA A 16 -10.82 -9.25 6.17
N PHE A 17 -11.35 -8.74 5.06
CA PHE A 17 -10.75 -8.93 3.75
C PHE A 17 -9.37 -8.28 3.81
N ALA A 18 -8.34 -9.12 3.80
CA ALA A 18 -6.97 -8.65 3.58
C ALA A 18 -6.94 -7.95 2.21
N GLN A 19 -6.39 -6.74 2.17
CA GLN A 19 -6.30 -5.98 0.93
C GLN A 19 -5.29 -6.62 -0.01
N THR A 20 -5.58 -6.58 -1.31
CA THR A 20 -4.64 -7.07 -2.33
C THR A 20 -3.58 -6.02 -2.66
N TYR A 21 -2.48 -6.46 -3.25
CA TYR A 21 -1.43 -5.57 -3.76
C TYR A 21 -1.98 -4.50 -4.70
N GLN A 22 -2.84 -4.93 -5.64
CA GLN A 22 -3.45 -4.03 -6.62
C GLN A 22 -4.33 -2.99 -5.94
N GLN A 23 -5.19 -3.38 -5.01
CA GLN A 23 -6.06 -2.45 -4.28
C GLN A 23 -5.24 -1.43 -3.48
N LEU A 24 -4.16 -1.87 -2.83
CA LEU A 24 -3.26 -0.96 -2.11
C LEU A 24 -2.59 0.04 -3.07
N SER A 25 -2.15 -0.42 -4.24
CA SER A 25 -1.53 0.43 -5.26
C SER A 25 -2.50 1.47 -5.85
N GLU A 26 -3.74 1.09 -6.16
CA GLU A 26 -4.77 1.97 -6.70
C GLU A 26 -5.13 3.06 -5.67
N ARG A 27 -5.36 2.66 -4.41
CA ARG A 27 -5.65 3.60 -3.33
C ARG A 27 -4.49 4.54 -3.03
N ALA A 28 -3.25 4.07 -3.16
CA ALA A 28 -2.09 4.93 -3.00
C ALA A 28 -2.09 6.05 -4.07
N ILE A 29 -2.38 5.71 -5.33
CA ILE A 29 -2.49 6.69 -6.42
C ILE A 29 -3.58 7.71 -6.13
N GLU A 30 -4.78 7.27 -5.72
CA GLU A 30 -5.85 8.18 -5.31
C GLU A 30 -5.42 9.13 -4.18
N CYS A 31 -4.63 8.64 -3.22
CA CYS A 31 -4.09 9.47 -2.15
C CYS A 31 -3.07 10.49 -2.68
N ILE A 32 -2.24 10.12 -3.66
CA ILE A 32 -1.28 11.04 -4.31
C ILE A 32 -2.03 12.17 -5.04
N GLU A 33 -3.10 11.82 -5.77
CA GLU A 33 -3.95 12.76 -6.51
C GLU A 33 -4.67 13.73 -5.56
N LYS A 34 -5.11 13.25 -4.40
CA LYS A 34 -5.74 14.05 -3.33
C LYS A 34 -4.74 14.76 -2.41
N ASP A 35 -3.45 14.73 -2.72
CA ASP A 35 -2.36 15.27 -1.90
C ASP A 35 -2.32 14.74 -0.45
N SER A 36 -2.89 13.55 -0.23
CA SER A 36 -2.88 12.82 1.04
C SER A 36 -1.60 12.01 1.17
N LEU A 37 -0.45 12.70 1.12
CA LEU A 37 0.88 12.11 0.93
C LEU A 37 1.28 11.10 2.02
N PRO A 38 1.10 11.34 3.33
CA PRO A 38 1.46 10.35 4.35
C PRO A 38 0.66 9.04 4.20
N LYS A 39 -0.60 9.13 3.78
CA LYS A 39 -1.42 7.95 3.56
C LYS A 39 -1.00 7.20 2.29
N ALA A 40 -0.62 7.92 1.24
CA ALA A 40 -0.06 7.32 0.04
C ALA A 40 1.22 6.52 0.37
N GLU A 41 2.15 7.09 1.15
CA GLU A 41 3.36 6.40 1.59
C GLU A 41 3.04 5.11 2.35
N GLU A 42 2.13 5.17 3.33
CA GLU A 42 1.71 3.99 4.10
C GLU A 42 1.18 2.86 3.20
N LEU A 43 0.34 3.19 2.22
CA LEU A 43 -0.26 2.22 1.31
C LEU A 43 0.77 1.61 0.34
N LEU A 44 1.71 2.42 -0.15
CA LEU A 44 2.81 1.95 -0.99
C LEU A 44 3.71 0.97 -0.22
N LEU A 45 4.08 1.31 1.01
CA LEU A 45 4.88 0.43 1.87
C LEU A 45 4.15 -0.88 2.19
N GLN A 46 2.83 -0.84 2.41
CA GLN A 46 2.03 -2.05 2.59
C GLN A 46 2.02 -2.94 1.34
N ALA A 47 1.86 -2.35 0.15
CA ALA A 47 1.89 -3.11 -1.10
C ALA A 47 3.26 -3.76 -1.34
N LEU A 48 4.35 -3.01 -1.14
CA LEU A 48 5.73 -3.50 -1.23
C LEU A 48 5.99 -4.65 -0.24
N LYS A 49 5.48 -4.55 0.98
CA LYS A 49 5.60 -5.61 2.00
C LYS A 49 4.78 -6.85 1.64
N LEU A 50 3.61 -6.67 1.03
CA LEU A 50 2.72 -7.77 0.67
C LEU A 50 3.32 -8.64 -0.45
N GLU A 51 3.91 -8.01 -1.46
CA GLU A 51 4.54 -8.73 -2.58
C GLU A 51 5.95 -8.19 -2.89
N PRO A 52 6.96 -8.50 -2.05
CA PRO A 52 8.29 -7.91 -2.15
C PRO A 52 9.04 -8.26 -3.45
N LYS A 53 8.64 -9.34 -4.13
CA LYS A 53 9.26 -9.81 -5.39
C LYS A 53 8.41 -9.50 -6.62
N ASN A 54 7.35 -8.71 -6.50
CA ASN A 54 6.51 -8.37 -7.65
C ASN A 54 7.31 -7.52 -8.65
N ALA A 55 7.33 -7.93 -9.91
CA ALA A 55 8.05 -7.22 -10.98
C ALA A 55 7.54 -5.78 -11.19
N LYS A 56 6.30 -5.48 -10.80
CA LYS A 56 5.70 -4.15 -10.86
C LYS A 56 6.19 -3.20 -9.75
N ASN A 57 6.98 -3.68 -8.80
CA ASN A 57 7.47 -2.86 -7.69
C ASN A 57 8.34 -1.68 -8.13
N ALA A 58 8.94 -1.74 -9.33
CA ALA A 58 9.63 -0.59 -9.92
C ALA A 58 8.74 0.68 -9.90
N LEU A 59 7.47 0.55 -10.30
CA LEU A 59 6.54 1.68 -10.32
C LEU A 59 6.13 2.12 -8.91
N LEU A 60 5.95 1.19 -7.97
CA LEU A 60 5.64 1.54 -6.57
C LEU A 60 6.79 2.29 -5.92
N PHE A 61 8.04 1.87 -6.14
CA PHE A 61 9.22 2.58 -5.66
C PHE A 61 9.33 3.98 -6.28
N SER A 62 9.04 4.14 -7.58
CA SER A 62 8.97 5.46 -8.22
C SER A 62 7.91 6.38 -7.59
N ASN A 63 6.70 5.84 -7.32
CA ASN A 63 5.64 6.59 -6.66
C ASN A 63 5.99 6.92 -5.20
N LEU A 64 6.67 6.01 -4.50
CA LEU A 64 7.14 6.23 -3.14
C LEU A 64 8.16 7.36 -3.10
N GLY A 65 9.12 7.35 -4.04
CA GLY A 65 10.08 8.45 -4.19
C GLY A 65 9.40 9.78 -4.49
N LEU A 66 8.37 9.81 -5.35
CA LEU A 66 7.58 11.02 -5.61
C LEU A 66 6.91 11.55 -4.33
N VAL A 67 6.28 10.66 -3.57
CA VAL A 67 5.60 11.01 -2.32
C VAL A 67 6.59 11.56 -1.29
N GLN A 68 7.69 10.85 -1.05
CA GLN A 68 8.74 11.25 -0.11
C GLN A 68 9.38 12.58 -0.50
N ARG A 69 9.61 12.82 -1.79
CA ARG A 69 10.11 14.10 -2.30
C ARG A 69 9.12 15.24 -2.02
N ARG A 70 7.81 15.01 -2.21
CA ARG A 70 6.76 16.01 -1.91
C ARG A 70 6.61 16.26 -0.40
N LEU A 71 6.94 15.28 0.44
CA LEU A 71 7.00 15.40 1.90
C LEU A 71 8.29 16.08 2.40
N GLY A 72 9.28 16.33 1.54
CA GLY A 72 10.58 16.89 1.91
C GLY A 72 11.58 15.87 2.44
N GLU A 73 11.27 14.57 2.37
CA GLU A 73 12.14 13.48 2.79
C GLU A 73 13.09 13.05 1.65
N PHE A 74 13.99 13.96 1.26
CA PHE A 74 14.79 13.81 0.05
C PHE A 74 15.71 12.58 0.05
N ASP A 75 16.29 12.22 1.20
CA ASP A 75 17.18 11.06 1.30
C ASP A 75 16.42 9.75 1.03
N LYS A 76 15.23 9.59 1.62
CA LYS A 76 14.37 8.43 1.36
C LYS A 76 13.88 8.41 -0.07
N ALA A 77 13.55 9.57 -0.63
CA ALA A 77 13.11 9.67 -2.01
C ALA A 77 14.19 9.16 -2.98
N LEU A 78 15.44 9.57 -2.76
CA LEU A 78 16.59 9.12 -3.55
C LEU A 78 16.80 7.61 -3.44
N GLU A 79 16.67 7.04 -2.25
CA GLU A 79 16.74 5.60 -2.04
C GLU A 79 15.62 4.86 -2.80
N SER A 80 14.37 5.34 -2.67
CA SER A 80 13.22 4.78 -3.38
C SER A 80 13.39 4.83 -4.90
N TYR A 81 13.84 5.95 -5.46
CA TYR A 81 14.13 6.04 -6.90
C TYR A 81 15.26 5.09 -7.32
N SER A 82 16.28 4.92 -6.48
CA SER A 82 17.37 3.98 -6.74
C SER A 82 16.86 2.53 -6.78
N PHE A 83 15.96 2.15 -5.87
CA PHE A 83 15.30 0.85 -5.90
C PHE A 83 14.46 0.64 -7.17
N ALA A 84 13.74 1.67 -7.62
CA ALA A 84 12.95 1.60 -8.85
C ALA A 84 13.84 1.26 -10.07
N LEU A 85 14.96 1.97 -10.22
CA LEU A 85 15.92 1.76 -11.30
C LEU A 85 16.58 0.38 -11.21
N ASN A 86 16.91 -0.10 -10.01
CA ASN A 86 17.49 -1.44 -9.83
C ASN A 86 16.50 -2.57 -10.14
N PHE A 87 15.20 -2.35 -9.91
CA PHE A 87 14.15 -3.32 -10.25
C PHE A 87 13.86 -3.39 -11.76
N ALA A 88 14.01 -2.27 -12.46
CA ALA A 88 13.82 -2.17 -13.91
C ALA A 88 14.99 -1.40 -14.55
N PRO A 89 16.17 -2.04 -14.69
CA PRO A 89 17.38 -1.36 -15.16
C PRO A 89 17.35 -0.90 -16.63
N LEU A 90 16.27 -1.22 -17.36
CA LEU A 90 16.08 -0.92 -18.78
C LEU A 90 14.76 -0.15 -19.06
N ALA A 91 14.19 0.52 -18.04
CA ALA A 91 12.98 1.31 -18.19
C ALA A 91 13.15 2.51 -19.14
#